data_AF-G4RPN8-F1
#
_entry.id   AF-G4RPN8-F1
#
_cell.length_a   1.000
_cell.length_b   1.000
_cell.length_c   1.000
_cell.angle_alpha   90.00
_cell.angle_beta   90.00
_cell.angle_gamma   90.00
#
_symmetry.space_group_name_H-M   'P 1'
#
loop_
_entity.id
_entity.type
_entity.pdbx_description
1 polymer ?
#
loop_
_entity_poly.entity_id
_entity_poly.type
_entity_poly.pdbx_seq_one_letter_code
_entity_poly.pdbx_strand_id
1 'polypeptide(L)'
;MRASLFVIIAGAILVAIAVALFLVASPTKQLNFVVNEALGQLNKSEAVTLKPGENVSLVFPNPVILIINSSEHIYVYQSGTSSPVVESNVDNITAIAVAPNVTVYLVNNHTNYVYIKYAAIPIGQSLTNALLATLVSLGLGFIGFIVLVVGFVLFALKK
;
A
#
# COMPACT_ATOMS: atom_id res chain seq x y z
N MET A 1 -30.16 19.05 31.28
CA MET A 1 -28.73 18.88 31.58
C MET A 1 -28.23 17.44 31.53
N ARG A 2 -28.90 16.43 32.10
CA ARG A 2 -28.36 15.04 32.14
C ARG A 2 -28.18 14.37 30.76
N ALA A 3 -29.16 14.48 29.87
CA ALA A 3 -29.11 13.84 28.55
C ALA A 3 -27.99 14.37 27.63
N SER A 4 -27.71 15.68 27.63
CA SER A 4 -26.63 16.28 26.84
C SER A 4 -25.24 15.82 27.33
N LEU A 5 -25.10 15.60 28.64
CA LEU A 5 -23.85 15.08 29.22
C LEU A 5 -23.57 13.64 28.75
N PHE A 6 -24.61 12.79 28.71
CA PHE A 6 -24.48 11.42 28.20
C PHE A 6 -24.10 11.38 26.71
N VAL A 7 -24.63 12.29 25.89
CA VAL A 7 -24.29 12.40 24.46
C VAL A 7 -22.84 12.84 24.26
N ILE A 8 -22.36 13.80 25.06
CA ILE A 8 -20.95 14.25 25.01
C ILE A 8 -20.00 13.12 25.42
N ILE A 9 -20.33 12.38 26.49
CA ILE A 9 -19.51 11.23 26.94
C ILE A 9 -19.47 10.14 25.86
N ALA A 10 -20.61 9.82 25.25
CA ALA A 10 -20.66 8.83 24.16
C ALA A 10 -19.82 9.26 22.95
N GLY A 11 -19.88 10.54 22.56
CA GLY A 11 -19.05 11.10 21.48
C GLY A 11 -17.56 11.04 21.81
N ALA A 12 -17.16 11.40 23.04
CA ALA A 12 -15.77 11.35 23.48
C ALA A 12 -15.21 9.91 23.49
N ILE A 13 -16.00 8.94 23.92
CA ILE A 13 -15.62 7.51 23.90
C ILE A 13 -15.41 7.04 22.46
N LEU A 14 -16.32 7.40 21.53
CA LEU A 14 -16.19 7.04 20.11
C LEU A 14 -14.92 7.63 19.48
N VAL A 15 -14.59 8.89 19.78
CA VAL A 15 -13.36 9.52 19.31
C VAL A 15 -12.13 8.85 19.91
N ALA A 16 -12.13 8.51 21.21
CA ALA A 16 -11.02 7.80 21.84
C ALA A 16 -10.78 6.42 21.23
N ILE A 17 -11.85 5.67 20.94
CA ILE A 17 -11.78 4.37 20.26
C ILE A 17 -11.23 4.53 18.83
N ALA A 18 -11.67 5.55 18.10
CA ALA A 18 -11.16 5.85 16.77
C ALA A 18 -9.67 6.18 16.77
N VAL A 19 -9.19 6.96 17.74
CA VAL A 19 -7.75 7.28 17.90
C VAL A 19 -6.94 6.04 18.25
N ALA A 20 -7.43 5.21 19.18
CA ALA A 20 -6.76 3.97 19.55
C ALA A 20 -6.66 3.00 18.35
N LEU A 21 -7.75 2.83 17.59
CA LEU A 21 -7.77 2.03 16.37
C LEU A 21 -6.81 2.58 15.32
N PHE A 22 -6.77 3.91 15.12
CA PHE A 22 -5.86 4.55 14.17
C PHE A 22 -4.39 4.35 14.56
N LEU A 23 -4.05 4.42 15.85
CA LEU A 23 -2.68 4.21 16.33
C LEU A 23 -2.24 2.74 16.20
N VAL A 24 -3.12 1.79 16.50
CA VAL A 24 -2.84 0.35 16.39
C VAL A 24 -2.78 -0.09 14.93
N ALA A 25 -3.67 0.43 14.08
CA ALA A 25 -3.69 0.18 12.65
C ALA A 25 -2.76 1.10 11.84
N SER A 26 -1.97 1.94 12.51
CA SER A 26 -1.19 2.99 11.85
C SER A 26 -0.30 2.40 10.73
N PRO A 27 -0.40 2.95 9.50
CA PRO A 27 0.32 2.42 8.35
C PRO A 27 1.83 2.39 8.54
N THR A 28 2.40 3.25 9.39
CA THR A 28 3.85 3.47 9.53
C THR A 28 4.61 2.24 10.02
N LYS A 29 4.06 1.45 10.96
CA LYS A 29 4.72 0.21 11.41
C LYS A 29 4.70 -0.88 10.35
N GLN A 30 3.63 -0.96 9.59
CA GLN A 30 3.47 -1.96 8.53
C GLN A 30 4.23 -1.57 7.25
N LEU A 31 4.31 -0.28 6.93
CA LEU A 31 5.14 0.26 5.85
C LEU A 31 6.62 -0.02 6.10
N ASN A 32 7.11 0.20 7.31
CA ASN A 32 8.50 -0.14 7.65
C ASN A 32 8.80 -1.63 7.51
N PHE A 33 7.85 -2.50 7.89
CA PHE A 33 7.98 -3.94 7.68
C PHE A 33 8.00 -4.29 6.17
N VAL A 34 7.07 -3.74 5.39
CA VAL A 34 7.01 -3.96 3.93
C VAL A 34 8.26 -3.46 3.23
N VAL A 35 8.78 -2.29 3.60
CA VAL A 35 10.02 -1.72 3.03
C VAL A 35 11.24 -2.55 3.42
N ASN A 36 11.36 -2.99 4.67
CA ASN A 36 12.48 -3.82 5.09
C ASN A 36 12.45 -5.22 4.46
N GLU A 37 11.27 -5.80 4.29
CA GLU A 37 11.09 -7.06 3.57
C GLU A 37 11.42 -6.88 2.08
N ALA A 38 10.96 -5.79 1.46
CA ALA A 38 11.30 -5.43 0.09
C ALA A 38 12.81 -5.30 -0.12
N LEU A 39 13.48 -4.52 0.74
CA LEU A 39 14.93 -4.33 0.69
C LEU A 39 15.67 -5.63 0.99
N GLY A 40 15.18 -6.42 1.95
CA GLY A 40 15.74 -7.73 2.27
C GLY A 40 15.67 -8.70 1.11
N GLN A 41 14.54 -8.76 0.40
CA GLN A 41 14.38 -9.59 -0.79
C GLN A 41 15.21 -9.07 -1.96
N LEU A 42 15.25 -7.75 -2.18
CA LEU A 42 16.05 -7.15 -3.26
C LEU A 42 17.56 -7.36 -3.05
N ASN A 43 18.03 -7.29 -1.80
CA ASN A 43 19.42 -7.56 -1.45
C ASN A 43 19.78 -9.04 -1.58
N LYS A 44 18.81 -9.95 -1.44
CA LYS A 44 18.98 -11.40 -1.61
C LYS A 44 18.79 -11.86 -3.05
N SER A 45 18.11 -11.07 -3.90
CA SER A 45 17.88 -11.46 -5.29
C SER A 45 19.20 -11.40 -6.05
N GLU A 46 19.55 -12.50 -6.72
CA GLU A 46 20.67 -12.51 -7.66
C GLU A 46 20.36 -11.59 -8.84
N ALA A 47 21.37 -10.85 -9.29
CA ALA A 47 21.20 -9.97 -10.43
C ALA A 47 21.08 -10.80 -11.71
N VAL A 48 19.97 -10.64 -12.42
CA VAL A 48 19.78 -11.20 -13.75
C VAL A 48 20.33 -10.21 -14.77
N THR A 49 21.18 -10.69 -15.68
CA THR A 49 21.70 -9.87 -16.77
C THR A 49 20.90 -10.17 -18.03
N LEU A 50 20.26 -9.15 -18.60
CA LEU A 50 19.54 -9.26 -19.86
C LEU A 50 20.38 -8.71 -21.00
N LYS A 51 20.54 -9.50 -22.06
CA LYS A 51 21.06 -9.05 -23.36
C LYS A 51 20.09 -8.11 -24.06
N PRO A 52 20.55 -7.34 -25.06
CA PRO A 52 19.66 -6.53 -25.90
C PRO A 52 18.53 -7.36 -26.50
N GLY A 53 17.28 -6.93 -26.30
CA GLY A 53 16.09 -7.63 -26.77
C GLY A 53 15.71 -8.90 -26.00
N GLU A 54 16.50 -9.30 -25.00
CA GLU A 54 16.17 -10.42 -24.11
C GLU A 54 15.08 -9.99 -23.12
N ASN A 55 14.32 -10.98 -22.64
CA ASN A 55 13.32 -10.78 -21.62
C ASN A 55 13.41 -11.86 -20.54
N VAL A 56 12.85 -11.53 -19.38
CA VAL A 56 12.56 -12.51 -18.33
C VAL A 56 11.06 -12.52 -18.08
N SER A 57 10.48 -13.71 -18.04
CA SER A 57 9.08 -13.93 -17.71
C SER A 57 8.93 -14.36 -16.25
N LEU A 58 8.08 -13.66 -15.51
CA LEU A 58 7.78 -13.94 -14.11
C LEU A 58 6.30 -14.25 -13.96
N VAL A 59 5.96 -15.24 -13.14
CA VAL A 59 4.57 -15.61 -12.80
C VAL A 59 4.48 -15.79 -11.30
N PHE A 60 3.48 -15.17 -10.69
CA PHE A 60 3.26 -15.24 -9.25
C PHE A 60 1.89 -15.88 -8.96
N PRO A 61 1.81 -16.86 -8.05
CA PRO A 61 0.54 -17.52 -7.71
C PRO A 61 -0.41 -16.62 -6.90
N ASN A 62 0.13 -15.58 -6.24
CA ASN A 62 -0.58 -14.64 -5.39
C ASN A 62 -0.42 -13.21 -5.92
N PRO A 63 -1.30 -12.26 -5.55
CA PRO A 63 -1.09 -10.85 -5.87
C PRO A 63 0.20 -10.35 -5.18
N VAL A 64 1.07 -9.70 -5.96
CA VAL A 64 2.35 -9.17 -5.46
C VAL A 64 2.57 -7.74 -5.93
N ILE A 65 3.35 -6.98 -5.15
CA ILE A 65 4.02 -5.79 -5.63
C ILE A 65 5.41 -6.22 -6.09
N LEU A 66 5.67 -6.13 -7.38
CA LEU A 66 6.96 -6.37 -7.96
C LEU A 66 7.76 -5.07 -7.93
N ILE A 67 8.88 -5.07 -7.22
CA ILE A 67 9.85 -3.98 -7.20
C ILE A 67 11.06 -4.42 -7.99
N ILE A 68 11.47 -3.60 -8.96
CA ILE A 68 12.55 -3.88 -9.88
C ILE A 68 13.56 -2.76 -9.72
N ASN A 69 14.81 -3.12 -9.49
CA ASN A 69 15.95 -2.21 -9.54
C ASN A 69 16.80 -2.62 -10.73
N SER A 70 16.83 -1.77 -11.74
CA SER A 70 17.59 -2.02 -12.97
C SER A 70 18.69 -0.98 -13.16
N SER A 71 19.76 -1.35 -13.87
CA SER A 71 20.83 -0.39 -14.20
C SER A 71 20.35 0.72 -15.15
N GLU A 72 19.32 0.44 -15.94
CA GLU A 72 18.66 1.34 -16.89
C GLU A 72 17.15 1.10 -16.85
N HIS A 73 16.34 2.08 -17.23
CA HIS A 73 14.87 1.89 -17.30
C HIS A 73 14.51 0.80 -18.31
N ILE A 74 13.68 -0.17 -17.89
CA ILE A 74 13.22 -1.28 -18.74
C ILE A 74 11.72 -1.21 -18.95
N TYR A 75 11.22 -1.79 -20.03
CA TYR A 75 9.78 -1.93 -20.23
C TYR A 75 9.23 -3.17 -19.55
N VAL A 76 8.14 -3.01 -18.82
CA VAL A 76 7.40 -4.11 -18.24
C VAL A 76 6.05 -4.31 -18.94
N TYR A 77 5.82 -5.53 -19.41
CA TYR A 77 4.56 -5.92 -20.06
C TYR A 77 3.81 -6.95 -19.22
N GLN A 78 2.48 -6.92 -19.28
CA GLN A 78 1.63 -7.98 -18.74
C GLN A 78 1.05 -8.81 -19.89
N SER A 79 0.87 -10.11 -19.66
CA SER A 79 0.23 -10.98 -20.64
C SER A 79 -1.14 -10.45 -21.03
N GLY A 80 -1.38 -10.30 -22.33
CA GLY A 80 -2.61 -9.73 -22.88
C GLY A 80 -2.61 -8.20 -23.08
N THR A 81 -1.52 -7.49 -22.73
CA THR A 81 -1.38 -6.05 -23.00
C THR A 81 -0.28 -5.78 -24.04
N SER A 82 -0.58 -4.93 -25.02
CA SER A 82 0.40 -4.46 -26.02
C SER A 82 1.16 -3.21 -25.58
N SER A 83 0.71 -2.58 -24.50
CA SER A 83 1.36 -1.39 -23.92
C SER A 83 2.08 -1.79 -22.63
N PRO A 84 3.24 -1.16 -22.35
CA PRO A 84 3.90 -1.32 -21.07
C PRO A 84 2.98 -0.85 -19.93
N VAL A 85 3.11 -1.48 -18.77
CA VAL A 85 2.27 -1.19 -17.60
C VAL A 85 2.56 0.24 -17.13
N VAL A 86 1.56 0.90 -16.53
CA VAL A 86 1.77 2.21 -15.90
C VAL A 86 2.74 2.02 -14.73
N GLU A 87 3.96 2.51 -14.91
CA GLU A 87 5.07 2.35 -13.98
C GLU A 87 5.32 3.65 -13.20
N SER A 88 5.52 3.54 -11.88
CA SER A 88 6.18 4.61 -11.12
C SER A 88 7.67 4.35 -11.15
N ASN A 89 8.41 5.16 -11.90
CA ASN A 89 9.87 5.10 -11.97
C ASN A 89 10.48 6.24 -11.15
N VAL A 90 11.34 5.90 -10.20
CA VAL A 90 12.18 6.86 -9.47
C VAL A 90 13.59 6.26 -9.42
N ASP A 91 14.56 6.95 -10.01
CA ASP A 91 15.98 6.56 -9.98
C ASP A 91 16.24 5.09 -10.38
N ASN A 92 15.64 4.63 -11.48
CA ASN A 92 15.74 3.26 -12.00
C ASN A 92 15.12 2.17 -11.10
N ILE A 93 14.33 2.56 -10.10
CA ILE A 93 13.46 1.66 -9.36
C ILE A 93 12.07 1.75 -9.94
N THR A 94 11.53 0.61 -10.35
CA THR A 94 10.21 0.45 -10.94
C THR A 94 9.35 -0.41 -10.03
N ALA A 95 8.16 0.05 -9.66
CA ALA A 95 7.22 -0.69 -8.82
C ALA A 95 5.89 -0.93 -9.56
N ILE A 96 5.43 -2.19 -9.56
CA ILE A 96 4.24 -2.62 -10.31
C ILE A 96 3.40 -3.56 -9.45
N ALA A 97 2.09 -3.36 -9.43
CA ALA A 97 1.16 -4.33 -8.85
C ALA A 97 0.84 -5.42 -9.88
N VAL A 98 1.06 -6.68 -9.50
CA VAL A 98 0.88 -7.85 -10.37
C VAL A 98 -0.26 -8.71 -9.82
N ALA A 99 -1.24 -8.97 -10.68
CA ALA A 99 -2.35 -9.86 -10.38
C ALA A 99 -1.89 -11.33 -10.34
N PRO A 100 -2.57 -12.18 -9.55
CA PRO A 100 -2.23 -13.60 -9.45
C PRO A 100 -2.36 -14.29 -10.81
N ASN A 101 -1.41 -15.19 -11.10
CA ASN A 101 -1.33 -16.01 -12.31
C ASN A 101 -1.23 -15.21 -13.63
N VAL A 102 -0.84 -13.93 -13.57
CA VAL A 102 -0.52 -13.13 -14.75
C VAL A 102 0.98 -13.19 -15.00
N THR A 103 1.37 -13.51 -16.25
CA THR A 103 2.76 -13.45 -16.67
C THR A 103 3.18 -12.00 -16.88
N VAL A 104 4.29 -11.62 -16.26
CA VAL A 104 4.94 -10.32 -16.42
C VAL A 104 6.24 -10.51 -17.18
N TYR A 105 6.48 -9.69 -18.19
CA TYR A 105 7.69 -9.71 -18.99
C TYR A 105 8.51 -8.45 -18.68
N LEU A 106 9.74 -8.63 -18.20
CA LEU A 106 10.71 -7.54 -18.09
C LEU A 106 11.58 -7.60 -19.34
N VAL A 107 11.55 -6.56 -20.17
CA VAL A 107 12.19 -6.56 -21.50
C VAL A 107 13.32 -5.56 -21.53
N ASN A 108 14.51 -5.98 -21.96
CA ASN A 108 15.59 -5.06 -22.25
C ASN A 108 15.35 -4.38 -23.61
N ASN A 109 14.88 -3.14 -23.55
CA ASN A 109 14.64 -2.26 -24.69
C ASN A 109 15.88 -1.45 -25.12
N HIS A 110 17.05 -1.75 -24.55
CA HIS A 110 18.32 -1.07 -24.85
C HIS A 110 19.25 -1.92 -25.71
N THR A 111 20.26 -1.27 -26.28
CA THR A 111 21.32 -1.93 -27.07
C THR A 111 22.48 -2.46 -26.23
N ASN A 112 22.48 -2.16 -24.92
CA ASN A 112 23.49 -2.62 -23.96
C ASN A 112 22.91 -3.68 -23.03
N TYR A 113 23.79 -4.38 -22.31
CA TYR A 113 23.37 -5.28 -21.24
C TYR A 113 22.72 -4.49 -20.10
N VAL A 114 21.62 -5.00 -19.55
CA VAL A 114 20.94 -4.42 -18.40
C VAL A 114 20.96 -5.41 -17.24
N TYR A 115 21.36 -4.93 -16.07
CA TYR A 115 21.36 -5.71 -14.84
C TYR A 115 20.09 -5.42 -14.07
N ILE A 116 19.40 -6.48 -13.64
CA ILE A 116 18.11 -6.38 -12.97
C ILE A 116 18.16 -7.18 -11.67
N LYS A 117 17.69 -6.54 -10.61
CA LYS A 117 17.30 -7.20 -9.36
C LYS A 117 15.82 -6.97 -9.15
N TYR A 118 15.12 -7.97 -8.65
CA TYR A 118 13.69 -7.83 -8.38
C TYR A 118 13.30 -8.47 -7.05
N ALA A 119 12.30 -7.88 -6.40
CA ALA A 119 11.68 -8.37 -5.19
C ALA A 119 10.17 -8.48 -5.42
N ALA A 120 9.57 -9.58 -4.98
CA ALA A 120 8.14 -9.84 -5.13
C ALA A 120 7.50 -9.85 -3.74
N ILE A 121 6.85 -8.75 -3.39
CA ILE A 121 6.25 -8.58 -2.07
C ILE A 121 4.80 -9.06 -2.16
N PRO A 122 4.41 -10.13 -1.46
CA PRO A 122 3.02 -10.55 -1.44
C PRO A 122 2.14 -9.45 -0.84
N ILE A 123 1.07 -9.10 -1.55
CA ILE A 123 0.02 -8.25 -1.00
C ILE A 123 -0.80 -9.13 -0.06
N GLY A 124 -0.31 -9.28 1.17
CA GLY A 124 -1.00 -10.05 2.20
C GLY A 124 -2.29 -9.36 2.66
N GLN A 125 -3.21 -10.14 3.23
CA GLN A 125 -4.41 -9.65 3.92
C GLN A 125 -4.11 -8.54 4.94
N SER A 126 -2.90 -8.50 5.49
CA SER A 126 -2.45 -7.49 6.45
C SER A 126 -2.50 -6.05 5.91
N LEU A 127 -2.11 -5.83 4.64
CA LEU A 127 -2.15 -4.50 4.03
C LEU A 127 -3.59 -4.06 3.77
N THR A 128 -4.43 -4.99 3.31
CA THR A 128 -5.87 -4.77 3.11
C THR A 128 -6.58 -4.49 4.43
N ASN A 129 -6.28 -5.27 5.48
CA ASN A 129 -6.85 -5.12 6.81
C ASN A 129 -6.42 -3.80 7.47
N ALA A 130 -5.19 -3.33 7.25
CA ALA A 130 -4.75 -2.05 7.76
C ALA A 130 -5.34 -0.87 7.02
N LEU A 131 -5.49 -0.97 5.69
CA LEU A 131 -6.21 0.03 4.90
C LEU A 131 -7.67 0.11 5.37
N LEU A 132 -8.35 -1.04 5.51
CA LEU A 132 -9.71 -1.16 6.05
C LEU A 132 -9.82 -0.59 7.46
N ALA A 133 -8.91 -0.95 8.36
CA ALA A 133 -8.92 -0.45 9.73
C ALA A 133 -8.70 1.06 9.80
N THR A 134 -7.87 1.62 8.90
CA THR A 134 -7.66 3.07 8.77
C THR A 134 -8.92 3.77 8.26
N LEU A 135 -9.59 3.21 7.25
CA LEU A 135 -10.88 3.71 6.74
C LEU A 135 -11.98 3.67 7.81
N VAL A 136 -12.06 2.55 8.54
CA VAL A 136 -13.03 2.36 9.64
C VAL A 136 -12.75 3.31 10.80
N SER A 137 -11.48 3.53 11.17
CA SER A 137 -11.14 4.49 12.23
C SER A 137 -11.49 5.91 11.83
N LEU A 138 -11.30 6.28 10.55
CA LEU A 138 -11.68 7.59 10.02
C LEU A 138 -13.20 7.79 10.07
N GLY A 139 -13.97 6.79 9.65
CA GLY A 139 -15.44 6.82 9.72
C GLY A 139 -15.96 6.94 11.15
N LEU A 140 -15.43 6.13 12.08
CA LEU A 140 -15.77 6.19 13.50
C LEU A 140 -15.39 7.54 14.13
N GLY A 141 -14.22 8.08 13.78
CA GLY A 141 -13.77 9.38 14.27
C GLY A 141 -14.69 10.52 13.83
N PHE A 142 -15.14 10.49 12.57
CA PHE A 142 -16.07 11.48 12.04
C PHE A 142 -17.44 11.42 12.71
N ILE A 143 -18.00 10.22 12.89
CA ILE A 143 -19.27 10.01 13.61
C ILE A 143 -19.14 10.49 15.06
N GLY A 144 -18.05 10.12 15.75
CA GLY A 144 -17.78 10.54 17.13
C GLY A 144 -17.70 12.07 17.25
N PHE A 145 -17.05 12.73 16.30
CA PHE A 145 -16.97 14.19 16.24
C PHE A 145 -18.35 14.85 16.05
N ILE A 146 -19.18 14.35 15.14
CA ILE A 146 -20.55 14.86 14.94
C ILE A 146 -21.37 14.75 16.22
N VAL A 147 -21.33 13.59 16.88
CA VAL A 147 -22.05 13.35 18.14
C VAL A 147 -21.59 14.33 19.23
N LEU A 148 -20.28 14.62 19.29
CA LEU A 148 -19.70 15.61 20.20
C LEU A 148 -20.23 17.02 19.92
N VAL A 149 -20.24 17.44 18.66
CA VAL A 149 -20.76 18.76 18.24
C VAL A 149 -22.24 18.89 18.60
N VAL A 150 -23.06 17.87 18.27
CA VAL A 150 -24.49 17.86 18.60
C VAL A 150 -24.70 17.91 20.12
N GLY A 151 -23.93 17.14 20.88
CA GLY A 151 -23.96 17.16 22.35
C GLY A 151 -23.64 18.55 22.93
N PHE A 152 -22.64 19.23 22.35
CA PHE A 152 -22.23 20.57 22.76
C PHE A 152 -23.29 21.62 22.43
N VAL A 153 -23.88 21.56 21.23
CA VAL A 153 -24.98 22.44 20.82
C VAL A 153 -26.20 22.26 21.73
N LEU A 154 -26.59 21.02 22.03
CA LEU A 154 -27.69 20.71 22.95
C LEU A 154 -27.41 21.17 24.39
N PHE A 155 -26.14 21.18 24.81
CA PHE A 155 -25.74 21.70 26.11
C PHE A 155 -25.81 23.23 26.15
N ALA A 156 -25.34 23.90 25.09
CA ALA A 156 -25.36 25.36 24.97
C ALA A 156 -26.78 25.93 24.85
N LEU A 157 -27.67 25.27 24.09
CA LEU A 157 -29.07 25.68 23.90
C LEU A 157 -29.98 25.37 25.11
N LYS A 158 -29.56 24.48 26.02
CA LYS A 158 -30.26 24.19 27.28
C LYS A 158 -29.69 24.95 28.48
N LYS A 159 -28.78 25.90 28.22
CA LYS A 159 -28.31 26.89 29.18
C LYS A 159 -29.17 28.14 29.05
#